data_AF-A0A2V7D548-F1
#
_entry.id   AF-A0A2V7D548-F1
#
_cell.length_a   1.000
_cell.length_b   1.000
_cell.length_c   1.000
_cell.angle_alpha   90.00
_cell.angle_beta   90.00
_cell.angle_gamma   90.00
#
_symmetry.space_group_name_H-M   'P 1'
#
loop_
_entity.id
_entity.type
_entity.pdbx_description
1 polymer ?
#
loop_
_entity_poly.entity_id
_entity_poly.type
_entity_poly.pdbx_seq_one_letter_code
_entity_poly.pdbx_strand_id
1 'polypeptide(L)'
;MLQPDKYTSDKGRALGQKYQGALRDLNAKIYHCMPWLEVKPEGIGFYKPKHLDGDIRYLSLNVNVDQQPAPEFTRLSVQDRVSSMFSRYVPHLLRSMATNDLVRDPNLEGFTVITSWLKAMPGSGQPAVMETSAAFIPKALVANFLRGQATVAQLAEGAHVMAWDGETKLGVMKPRAWADDFVLTYKVAGYTPDPKISCQ
;
A
#
# COMPACT_ATOMS: atom_id res chain seq x y z
N MET A 1 12.17 2.93 5.59
CA MET A 1 12.65 2.62 4.23
C MET A 1 13.70 1.51 4.28
N LEU A 2 13.80 0.71 3.22
CA LEU A 2 14.84 -0.31 3.08
C LEU A 2 16.19 0.34 2.73
N GLN A 3 17.25 -0.05 3.44
CA GLN A 3 18.59 0.47 3.20
C GLN A 3 19.22 -0.17 1.95
N PRO A 4 20.05 0.57 1.17
CA PRO A 4 20.66 0.07 -0.07
C PRO A 4 21.46 -1.25 0.04
N ASP A 5 22.10 -1.48 1.19
CA ASP A 5 22.86 -2.68 1.50
C ASP A 5 21.98 -3.93 1.72
N LYS A 6 20.69 -3.74 2.04
CA LYS A 6 19.73 -4.83 2.27
C LYS A 6 19.07 -5.35 1.00
N TYR A 7 19.34 -4.76 -0.17
CA TYR A 7 18.83 -5.27 -1.44
C TYR A 7 19.60 -6.53 -1.87
N THR A 8 18.86 -7.55 -2.29
CA THR A 8 19.38 -8.86 -2.70
C THR A 8 19.88 -8.94 -4.15
N SER A 9 19.87 -7.83 -4.88
CA SER A 9 20.27 -7.74 -6.29
C SER A 9 20.85 -6.37 -6.61
N ASP A 10 21.72 -6.29 -7.62
CA ASP A 10 22.24 -5.01 -8.10
C ASP A 10 21.14 -4.10 -8.67
N LYS A 11 20.16 -4.66 -9.38
CA LYS A 11 18.99 -3.91 -9.89
C LYS A 11 18.21 -3.21 -8.78
N GLY A 12 17.83 -3.97 -7.74
CA GLY A 12 17.17 -3.43 -6.55
C GLY A 12 18.00 -2.37 -5.82
N ARG A 13 19.31 -2.60 -5.67
CA ARG A 13 20.25 -1.65 -5.05
C ARG A 13 20.32 -0.35 -5.85
N ALA A 14 20.45 -0.43 -7.17
CA ALA A 14 20.50 0.72 -8.06
C ALA A 14 19.21 1.56 -7.99
N LEU A 15 18.04 0.91 -7.98
CA LEU A 15 16.76 1.59 -7.78
C LEU A 15 16.70 2.28 -6.40
N GLY A 16 17.09 1.57 -5.34
CA GLY A 16 17.10 2.10 -3.97
C GLY A 16 18.01 3.31 -3.80
N GLN A 17 19.18 3.31 -4.46
CA GLN A 17 20.10 4.45 -4.48
C GLN A 17 19.55 5.61 -5.31
N LYS A 18 19.09 5.33 -6.54
CA LYS A 18 18.56 6.34 -7.47
C LYS A 18 17.37 7.09 -6.90
N TYR A 19 16.43 6.39 -6.26
CA TYR A 19 15.18 6.97 -5.78
C TYR A 19 15.17 7.25 -4.27
N GLN A 20 16.31 7.23 -3.59
CA GLN A 20 16.37 7.38 -2.13
C GLN A 20 15.67 8.67 -1.64
N GLY A 21 15.81 9.78 -2.38
CA GLY A 21 15.09 11.03 -2.10
C GLY A 21 13.57 10.87 -2.19
N ALA A 22 13.08 10.33 -3.32
CA ALA A 22 11.66 10.10 -3.52
C ALA A 22 11.05 9.15 -2.47
N LEU A 23 11.80 8.14 -2.01
CA LEU A 23 11.34 7.24 -0.94
C LEU A 23 11.24 7.97 0.42
N ARG A 24 12.15 8.91 0.70
CA ARG A 24 12.07 9.77 1.90
C ARG A 24 10.86 10.70 1.83
N ASP A 25 10.66 11.34 0.68
CA ASP A 25 9.57 12.28 0.47
C ASP A 25 8.22 11.59 0.55
N LEU A 26 8.10 10.37 -0.01
CA LEU A 26 6.92 9.51 0.15
C LEU A 26 6.65 9.21 1.64
N ASN A 27 7.68 8.81 2.39
CA ASN A 27 7.53 8.51 3.81
C ASN A 27 7.06 9.74 4.60
N ALA A 28 7.65 10.91 4.34
CA ALA A 28 7.24 12.17 4.94
C ALA A 28 5.80 12.55 4.55
N LYS A 29 5.43 12.42 3.27
CA LYS A 29 4.07 12.68 2.80
C LYS A 29 3.05 11.80 3.53
N ILE A 30 3.31 10.50 3.67
CA ILE A 30 2.39 9.60 4.38
C ILE A 30 2.27 10.00 5.85
N TYR A 31 3.40 10.24 6.53
CA TYR A 31 3.43 10.65 7.93
C TYR A 31 2.64 11.94 8.19
N HIS A 32 2.75 12.93 7.31
CA HIS A 32 2.10 14.23 7.49
C HIS A 32 0.66 14.28 6.95
N CYS A 33 0.35 13.56 5.87
CA CYS A 33 -0.93 13.69 5.18
C CYS A 33 -1.93 12.58 5.53
N MET A 34 -1.44 11.46 6.05
CA MET A 34 -2.25 10.33 6.48
C MET A 34 -1.78 9.85 7.86
N PRO A 35 -1.89 10.68 8.91
CA PRO A 35 -1.34 10.38 10.24
C PRO A 35 -1.94 9.14 10.93
N TRP A 36 -3.03 8.59 10.41
CA TRP A 36 -3.60 7.30 10.83
C TRP A 36 -2.96 6.09 10.12
N LEU A 37 -1.95 6.31 9.28
CA LEU A 37 -1.15 5.27 8.65
C LEU A 37 0.26 5.27 9.22
N GLU A 38 0.68 4.12 9.72
CA GLU A 38 2.05 3.91 10.17
C GLU A 38 2.82 3.12 9.11
N VAL A 39 3.86 3.71 8.53
CA VAL A 39 4.79 2.99 7.64
C VAL A 39 5.66 2.06 8.48
N LYS A 40 5.61 0.75 8.21
CA LYS A 40 6.42 -0.23 8.94
C LYS A 40 7.92 0.01 8.76
N PRO A 41 8.77 -0.43 9.70
CA PRO A 41 10.21 -0.54 9.46
C PRO A 41 10.47 -1.29 8.15
N GLU A 42 11.35 -0.74 7.32
CA GLU A 42 11.60 -1.26 5.96
C GLU A 42 10.34 -1.37 5.08
N GLY A 43 9.25 -0.69 5.43
CA GLY A 43 7.98 -0.77 4.70
C GLY A 43 7.98 -0.09 3.34
N ILE A 44 9.06 0.62 2.96
CA ILE A 44 9.20 1.29 1.67
C ILE A 44 10.49 0.84 1.00
N GLY A 45 10.41 0.31 -0.23
CA GLY A 45 11.57 -0.12 -1.01
C GLY A 45 11.21 -0.91 -2.27
N PHE A 46 12.22 -1.35 -3.03
CA PHE A 46 12.05 -2.11 -4.27
C PHE A 46 12.19 -3.62 -4.06
N TYR A 47 11.06 -4.31 -3.86
CA TYR A 47 11.01 -5.72 -3.51
C TYR A 47 10.68 -6.60 -4.72
N LYS A 48 11.16 -7.84 -4.70
CA LYS A 48 10.70 -8.90 -5.60
C LYS A 48 9.40 -9.50 -5.05
N PRO A 49 8.27 -9.45 -5.78
CA PRO A 49 7.07 -10.18 -5.39
C PRO A 49 7.34 -11.69 -5.34
N LYS A 50 6.99 -12.34 -4.23
CA LYS A 50 7.29 -13.77 -4.00
C LYS A 50 6.61 -14.72 -5.02
N HIS A 51 5.54 -14.28 -5.67
CA HIS A 51 4.77 -15.08 -6.62
C HIS A 51 5.26 -14.92 -8.07
N LEU A 52 6.31 -14.11 -8.31
CA LEU A 52 6.87 -13.88 -9.64
C LEU A 52 8.32 -14.38 -9.72
N ASP A 53 8.70 -14.84 -10.89
CA ASP A 53 10.05 -15.31 -11.20
C ASP A 53 10.94 -14.20 -11.77
N GLY A 54 12.27 -14.43 -11.71
CA GLY A 54 13.26 -13.47 -12.18
C GLY A 54 13.54 -12.30 -11.22
N ASP A 55 14.33 -11.34 -11.70
CA ASP A 55 14.70 -10.12 -10.97
C ASP A 55 13.68 -8.99 -11.22
N ILE A 56 12.42 -9.28 -10.92
CA ILE A 56 11.30 -8.35 -11.04
C ILE A 56 11.24 -7.48 -9.77
N ARG A 57 11.09 -6.17 -9.94
CA ARG A 57 11.13 -5.17 -8.88
C ARG A 57 9.86 -4.36 -8.87
N TYR A 58 9.20 -4.39 -7.71
CA TYR A 58 8.02 -3.58 -7.42
C TYR A 58 8.39 -2.58 -6.34
N LEU A 59 7.98 -1.32 -6.51
CA LEU A 59 8.03 -0.35 -5.42
C LEU A 59 6.93 -0.72 -4.43
N SER A 60 7.31 -1.15 -3.23
CA SER A 60 6.37 -1.53 -2.18
C SER A 60 6.22 -0.44 -1.13
N LEU A 61 5.00 -0.29 -0.64
CA LEU A 61 4.64 0.46 0.56
C LEU A 61 3.86 -0.46 1.51
N ASN A 62 4.31 -0.59 2.75
CA ASN A 62 3.72 -1.44 3.77
C ASN A 62 3.35 -0.62 5.00
N VAL A 63 2.05 -0.52 5.26
CA VAL A 63 1.47 0.31 6.30
C VAL A 63 0.57 -0.48 7.24
N ASN A 64 0.57 -0.09 8.52
CA ASN A 64 -0.52 -0.37 9.44
C ASN A 64 -1.54 0.77 9.34
N VAL A 65 -2.82 0.41 9.40
CA VAL A 65 -3.92 1.35 9.57
C VAL A 65 -4.23 1.42 11.06
N ASP A 66 -4.01 2.59 11.65
CA ASP A 66 -4.40 2.89 13.02
C ASP A 66 -5.91 3.13 13.07
N GLN A 67 -6.65 2.04 13.21
CA GLN A 67 -8.10 2.02 13.26
C GLN A 67 -8.56 1.04 14.34
N GLN A 68 -9.48 1.51 15.18
CA GLN A 68 -10.20 0.60 16.08
C GLN A 68 -11.17 -0.28 15.28
N PRO A 69 -11.22 -1.61 15.54
CA PRO A 69 -12.12 -2.51 14.86
C PRO A 69 -13.58 -2.10 15.09
N ALA A 70 -14.29 -1.83 14.00
CA ALA A 70 -15.72 -1.57 14.04
C ALA A 70 -16.49 -2.91 13.92
N PRO A 71 -17.47 -3.21 14.80
CA PRO A 71 -18.18 -4.49 14.79
C PRO A 71 -18.81 -4.83 13.44
N GLU A 72 -19.37 -3.83 12.74
CA GLU A 72 -19.94 -3.96 11.41
C GLU A 72 -18.90 -4.35 10.35
N PHE A 73 -17.68 -3.81 10.46
CA PHE A 73 -16.58 -4.14 9.55
C PHE A 73 -16.02 -5.53 9.82
N THR A 74 -15.83 -5.88 11.10
CA THR A 74 -15.33 -7.19 11.50
C THR A 74 -16.27 -8.34 11.07
N ARG A 75 -17.59 -8.10 10.99
CA ARG A 75 -18.58 -9.10 10.55
C ARG A 75 -18.58 -9.38 9.04
N LEU A 76 -17.94 -8.54 8.24
CA LEU A 76 -17.84 -8.75 6.80
C LEU A 76 -17.09 -10.06 6.47
N SER A 77 -17.24 -10.56 5.26
CA SER A 77 -16.34 -11.60 4.76
C SER A 77 -14.92 -11.04 4.61
N VAL A 78 -13.90 -11.91 4.61
CA VAL A 78 -12.51 -11.48 4.30
C VAL A 78 -12.46 -10.75 2.96
N GLN A 79 -13.17 -11.27 1.96
CA GLN A 79 -13.24 -10.70 0.62
C GLN A 79 -13.82 -9.28 0.63
N ASP A 80 -14.84 -9.00 1.44
CA ASP A 80 -15.45 -7.67 1.54
C ASP A 80 -14.61 -6.70 2.39
N ARG A 81 -13.93 -7.19 3.43
CA ARG A 81 -12.94 -6.37 4.17
C ARG A 81 -11.79 -5.95 3.27
N VAL A 82 -11.20 -6.90 2.52
CA VAL A 82 -10.14 -6.62 1.54
C VAL A 82 -10.63 -5.64 0.47
N SER A 83 -11.87 -5.79 -0.02
CA SER A 83 -12.47 -4.86 -1.00
C SER A 83 -12.58 -3.43 -0.46
N SER A 84 -12.99 -3.30 0.80
CA SER A 84 -13.10 -2.00 1.48
C SER A 84 -11.73 -1.35 1.69
N MET A 85 -10.75 -2.11 2.19
CA MET A 85 -9.38 -1.62 2.41
C MET A 85 -8.68 -1.29 1.09
N PHE A 86 -8.90 -2.09 0.05
CA PHE A 86 -8.41 -1.80 -1.28
C PHE A 86 -8.96 -0.46 -1.78
N SER A 87 -10.29 -0.29 -1.80
CA SER A 87 -10.95 0.92 -2.32
C SER A 87 -10.49 2.18 -1.59
N ARG A 88 -10.38 2.09 -0.25
CA ARG A 88 -10.01 3.19 0.61
C ARG A 88 -8.55 3.62 0.47
N TYR A 89 -7.61 2.68 0.38
CA TYR A 89 -6.19 3.01 0.52
C TYR A 89 -5.39 2.85 -0.77
N VAL A 90 -5.62 1.78 -1.54
CA VAL A 90 -4.74 1.42 -2.66
C VAL A 90 -4.70 2.51 -3.73
N PRO A 91 -5.82 3.05 -4.25
CA PRO A 91 -5.80 4.13 -5.24
C PRO A 91 -5.00 5.36 -4.82
N HIS A 92 -5.15 5.81 -3.57
CA HIS A 92 -4.53 7.05 -3.08
C HIS A 92 -3.06 6.87 -2.73
N LEU A 93 -2.72 5.75 -2.10
CA LEU A 93 -1.32 5.39 -1.84
C LEU A 93 -0.57 5.18 -3.15
N LEU A 94 -1.19 4.54 -4.13
CA LEU A 94 -0.59 4.34 -5.45
C LEU A 94 -0.29 5.67 -6.16
N ARG A 95 -1.19 6.65 -6.11
CA ARG A 95 -0.94 8.01 -6.64
C ARG A 95 0.24 8.69 -5.95
N SER A 96 0.39 8.50 -4.64
CA SER A 96 1.51 9.05 -3.88
C SER A 96 2.84 8.38 -4.21
N MET A 97 2.82 7.08 -4.51
CA MET A 97 4.02 6.30 -4.83
C MET A 97 4.50 6.52 -6.28
N ALA A 98 3.58 6.61 -7.23
CA ALA A 98 3.87 6.44 -8.65
C ALA A 98 4.18 7.77 -9.35
N THR A 99 5.30 8.39 -8.99
CA THR A 99 5.80 9.60 -9.68
C THR A 99 6.12 9.31 -11.15
N ASN A 100 6.14 10.36 -11.99
CA ASN A 100 6.44 10.23 -13.42
C ASN A 100 7.78 9.50 -13.68
N ASP A 101 8.81 9.80 -12.89
CA ASP A 101 10.13 9.18 -13.05
C ASP A 101 10.13 7.70 -12.67
N LEU A 102 9.36 7.30 -11.66
CA LEU A 102 9.21 5.90 -11.27
C LEU A 102 8.43 5.11 -12.33
N VAL A 103 7.33 5.68 -12.84
CA VAL A 103 6.51 5.03 -13.88
C VAL A 103 7.27 4.85 -15.20
N ARG A 104 8.24 5.74 -15.49
CA ARG A 104 9.08 5.67 -16.69
C ARG A 104 10.34 4.81 -16.51
N ASP A 105 10.71 4.43 -15.30
CA ASP A 105 11.93 3.65 -15.07
C ASP A 105 11.79 2.24 -15.68
N PRO A 106 12.66 1.82 -16.62
CA PRO A 106 12.57 0.51 -17.25
C PRO A 106 12.87 -0.65 -16.28
N ASN A 107 13.57 -0.40 -15.17
CA ASN A 107 13.92 -1.40 -14.18
C ASN A 107 12.83 -1.60 -13.12
N LEU A 108 11.73 -0.85 -13.17
CA LEU A 108 10.57 -1.04 -12.30
C LEU A 108 9.47 -1.78 -13.06
N GLU A 109 8.93 -2.86 -12.50
CA GLU A 109 7.87 -3.65 -13.15
C GLU A 109 6.47 -3.37 -12.59
N GLY A 110 6.38 -2.84 -11.37
CA GLY A 110 5.09 -2.55 -10.75
C GLY A 110 5.18 -1.90 -9.39
N PHE A 111 4.05 -1.88 -8.71
CA PHE A 111 3.86 -1.26 -7.41
C PHE A 111 3.11 -2.23 -6.50
N THR A 112 3.49 -2.24 -5.22
CA THR A 112 2.81 -3.03 -4.20
C THR A 112 2.31 -2.13 -3.08
N VAL A 113 1.02 -2.17 -2.80
CA VAL A 113 0.45 -1.54 -1.59
C VAL A 113 0.06 -2.65 -0.63
N ILE A 114 0.65 -2.64 0.57
CA ILE A 114 0.38 -3.59 1.64
C ILE A 114 -0.27 -2.82 2.78
N THR A 115 -1.50 -3.18 3.10
CA THR A 115 -2.28 -2.59 4.20
C THR A 115 -2.56 -3.65 5.23
N SER A 116 -2.21 -3.37 6.49
CA SER A 116 -2.52 -4.21 7.65
C SER A 116 -3.48 -3.47 8.57
N TRP A 117 -4.51 -4.12 9.09
CA TRP A 117 -5.46 -3.53 10.03
C TRP A 117 -5.78 -4.51 11.15
N LEU A 118 -6.16 -3.98 12.32
CA LEU A 118 -6.58 -4.81 13.43
C LEU A 118 -7.91 -5.49 13.09
N LYS A 119 -7.94 -6.83 13.12
CA LYS A 119 -9.11 -7.62 12.71
C LYS A 119 -10.30 -7.47 13.66
N ALA A 120 -10.00 -7.56 14.96
CA ALA A 120 -10.97 -7.49 16.04
C ALA A 120 -10.23 -7.04 17.31
N MET A 121 -10.97 -6.50 18.28
CA MET A 121 -10.41 -6.21 19.59
C MET A 121 -9.96 -7.53 20.23
N PRO A 122 -8.70 -7.64 20.68
CA PRO A 122 -8.23 -8.86 21.32
C PRO A 122 -8.99 -9.08 22.63
N GLY A 123 -9.44 -10.31 22.87
CA GLY A 123 -9.93 -10.72 24.18
C GLY A 123 -8.79 -10.69 25.21
N SER A 124 -9.14 -10.68 26.50
CA SER A 124 -8.14 -10.68 27.59
C SER A 124 -7.15 -11.84 27.42
N GLY A 125 -5.85 -11.52 27.33
CA GLY A 125 -4.78 -12.50 27.17
C GLY A 125 -4.60 -13.06 25.75
N GLN A 126 -5.38 -12.62 24.76
CA GLN A 126 -5.17 -13.00 23.36
C GLN A 126 -4.30 -11.98 22.63
N PRO A 127 -3.40 -12.43 21.74
CA PRO A 127 -2.62 -11.51 20.91
C PRO A 127 -3.51 -10.78 19.91
N ALA A 128 -3.15 -9.54 19.59
CA ALA A 128 -3.76 -8.80 18.50
C ALA A 128 -3.46 -9.48 17.16
N VAL A 129 -4.49 -9.65 16.32
CA VAL A 129 -4.34 -10.23 14.98
C VAL A 129 -4.52 -9.15 13.93
N MET A 130 -3.47 -8.94 13.14
CA MET A 130 -3.50 -8.03 12.01
C MET A 130 -3.94 -8.80 10.76
N GLU A 131 -5.07 -8.42 10.17
CA GLU A 131 -5.43 -8.87 8.83
C GLU A 131 -4.68 -8.00 7.82
N THR A 132 -4.09 -8.62 6.80
CA THR A 132 -3.21 -7.94 5.84
C THR A 132 -3.64 -8.25 4.43
N SER A 133 -3.67 -7.24 3.55
CA SER A 133 -3.77 -7.42 2.11
C SER A 133 -2.60 -6.78 1.39
N ALA A 134 -2.02 -7.49 0.42
CA ALA A 134 -1.01 -6.98 -0.49
C ALA A 134 -1.58 -6.93 -1.91
N ALA A 135 -1.68 -5.74 -2.49
CA ALA A 135 -2.10 -5.52 -3.86
C ALA A 135 -0.87 -5.29 -4.74
N PHE A 136 -0.58 -6.23 -5.63
CA PHE A 136 0.50 -6.15 -6.61
C PHE A 136 -0.07 -5.70 -7.96
N ILE A 137 0.40 -4.54 -8.44
CA ILE A 137 -0.20 -3.85 -9.59
C ILE A 137 0.88 -3.64 -10.66
N PRO A 138 0.70 -4.18 -11.89
CA PRO A 138 1.64 -3.97 -12.98
C PRO A 138 1.81 -2.50 -13.34
N LYS A 139 3.04 -2.06 -13.64
CA LYS A 139 3.36 -0.65 -13.95
C LYS A 139 2.50 -0.08 -15.09
N ALA A 140 2.19 -0.88 -16.10
CA ALA A 140 1.34 -0.45 -17.22
C ALA A 140 -0.09 -0.09 -16.76
N LEU A 141 -0.67 -0.89 -15.86
CA LEU A 141 -2.00 -0.62 -15.29
C LEU A 141 -1.97 0.61 -14.40
N VAL A 142 -0.92 0.79 -13.59
CA VAL A 142 -0.71 2.00 -12.80
C VAL A 142 -0.65 3.23 -13.72
N ALA A 143 0.11 3.17 -14.81
CA ALA A 143 0.22 4.27 -15.75
C ALA A 143 -1.13 4.63 -16.40
N ASN A 144 -1.96 3.64 -16.76
CA ASN A 144 -3.32 3.86 -17.26
C ASN A 144 -4.21 4.51 -16.21
N PHE A 145 -4.16 4.03 -14.97
CA PHE A 145 -4.93 4.57 -13.85
C PHE A 145 -4.57 6.03 -13.56
N LEU A 146 -3.28 6.37 -13.52
CA LEU A 146 -2.82 7.75 -13.28
C LEU A 146 -3.24 8.72 -14.39
N ARG A 147 -3.37 8.24 -15.63
CA ARG A 147 -3.87 9.04 -16.76
C ARG A 147 -5.41 9.10 -16.83
N GLY A 148 -6.11 8.51 -15.87
CA GLY A 148 -7.58 8.42 -15.89
C GLY A 148 -8.13 7.47 -16.96
N GLN A 149 -7.28 6.62 -17.54
CA GLN A 149 -7.66 5.63 -18.56
C GLN A 149 -8.08 4.28 -17.96
N ALA A 150 -7.91 4.11 -16.64
CA ALA A 150 -8.45 2.98 -15.89
C ALA A 150 -9.17 3.50 -14.65
N THR A 151 -10.32 2.92 -14.34
CA THR A 151 -11.09 3.17 -13.12
C THR A 151 -10.51 2.41 -11.93
N VAL A 152 -10.99 2.72 -10.71
CA VAL A 152 -10.62 1.96 -9.50
C VAL A 152 -11.07 0.49 -9.61
N ALA A 153 -12.21 0.21 -10.24
CA ALA A 153 -12.69 -1.15 -10.48
C ALA A 153 -11.74 -1.92 -11.42
N GLN A 154 -11.31 -1.30 -12.53
CA GLN A 154 -10.35 -1.91 -13.46
C GLN A 154 -8.96 -2.08 -12.82
N LEU A 155 -8.56 -1.15 -11.94
CA LEU A 155 -7.34 -1.27 -11.15
C LEU A 155 -7.39 -2.52 -10.26
N ALA A 156 -8.51 -2.79 -9.59
CA ALA A 156 -8.70 -3.97 -8.76
C ALA A 156 -8.76 -5.27 -9.57
N GLU A 157 -9.42 -5.25 -10.73
CA GLU A 157 -9.51 -6.41 -11.62
C GLU A 157 -8.13 -6.84 -12.17
N GLY A 158 -7.28 -5.87 -12.51
CA GLY A 158 -5.93 -6.14 -13.00
C GLY A 158 -4.85 -6.29 -11.92
N ALA A 159 -5.21 -6.14 -10.63
CA ALA A 159 -4.29 -6.35 -9.53
C ALA A 159 -4.25 -7.82 -9.10
N HIS A 160 -3.06 -8.34 -8.79
CA HIS A 160 -2.95 -9.58 -8.04
C HIS A 160 -3.01 -9.24 -6.55
N VAL A 161 -4.08 -9.65 -5.86
CA VAL A 161 -4.26 -9.33 -4.43
C VAL A 161 -4.13 -10.59 -3.60
N MET A 162 -3.28 -10.56 -2.59
CA MET A 162 -3.11 -11.65 -1.63
C MET A 162 -3.50 -11.19 -0.23
N ALA A 163 -4.02 -12.09 0.59
CA ALA A 163 -4.42 -11.77 1.96
C ALA A 163 -3.89 -12.75 3.01
N TRP A 164 -3.76 -12.26 4.24
CA TRP A 164 -3.30 -12.99 5.41
C TRP A 164 -4.13 -12.64 6.65
N ASP A 165 -4.33 -13.63 7.51
CA ASP A 165 -4.89 -13.51 8.86
C ASP A 165 -3.76 -13.75 9.87
N GLY A 166 -3.17 -12.67 10.38
CA GLY A 166 -1.88 -12.74 11.07
C GLY A 166 -0.80 -13.33 10.14
N GLU A 167 -0.25 -14.46 10.54
CA GLU A 167 0.76 -15.19 9.75
C GLU A 167 0.15 -16.17 8.74
N THR A 168 -1.16 -16.44 8.84
CA THR A 168 -1.84 -17.45 8.02
C THR A 168 -2.18 -16.88 6.65
N LYS A 169 -1.64 -17.47 5.58
CA LYS A 169 -1.96 -17.09 4.20
C LYS A 169 -3.39 -17.54 3.83
N LEU A 170 -4.24 -16.59 3.45
CA LEU A 170 -5.62 -16.85 3.04
C LEU A 170 -5.77 -17.09 1.53
N GLY A 171 -4.74 -16.74 0.75
CA GLY A 171 -4.72 -16.94 -0.70
C GLY A 171 -4.94 -15.67 -1.51
N VAL A 172 -5.39 -15.84 -2.75
CA VAL A 172 -5.63 -14.75 -3.70
C VAL A 172 -7.06 -14.25 -3.56
N MET A 173 -7.22 -12.92 -3.50
CA MET A 173 -8.49 -12.22 -3.38
C MET A 173 -8.83 -11.49 -4.68
N LYS A 174 -10.12 -11.31 -4.97
CA LYS A 174 -10.60 -10.53 -6.13
C LYS A 174 -11.47 -9.36 -5.66
N PRO A 175 -10.87 -8.27 -5.13
CA PRO A 175 -11.64 -7.19 -4.55
C PRO A 175 -12.57 -6.54 -5.57
N ARG A 176 -13.80 -6.25 -5.15
CA ARG A 176 -14.67 -5.32 -5.87
C ARG A 176 -14.36 -3.92 -5.37
N ALA A 177 -13.86 -3.04 -6.23
CA ALA A 177 -13.39 -1.74 -5.79
C ALA A 177 -14.22 -0.57 -6.33
N TRP A 178 -14.34 0.49 -5.54
CA TRP A 178 -15.08 1.71 -5.84
C TRP A 178 -14.25 2.95 -5.51
N ALA A 179 -14.66 4.12 -6.01
CA ALA A 179 -14.06 5.37 -5.60
C ALA A 179 -14.45 5.67 -4.15
N ASP A 180 -13.46 5.80 -3.28
CA ASP A 180 -13.60 6.16 -1.87
C ASP A 180 -12.75 7.41 -1.64
N ASP A 181 -13.34 8.47 -1.07
CA ASP A 181 -12.68 9.75 -0.83
C ASP A 181 -12.22 9.93 0.61
N PHE A 182 -12.33 8.90 1.46
CA PHE A 182 -11.96 8.96 2.88
C PHE A 182 -10.56 9.54 3.09
N VAL A 183 -9.55 9.09 2.34
CA VAL A 183 -8.17 9.58 2.48
C VAL A 183 -8.04 11.07 2.16
N LEU A 184 -8.92 11.62 1.32
CA LEU A 184 -8.92 13.03 0.94
C LEU A 184 -9.72 13.91 1.91
N THR A 185 -10.74 13.34 2.56
CA THR A 185 -11.72 14.10 3.35
C THR A 185 -11.53 13.94 4.86
N TYR A 186 -10.98 12.82 5.31
CA TYR A 186 -10.78 12.54 6.72
C TYR A 186 -9.70 13.43 7.33
N LYS A 187 -10.01 13.98 8.51
CA LYS A 187 -9.08 14.79 9.31
C LYS A 187 -9.08 14.26 10.73
N VAL A 188 -7.90 13.93 11.24
CA VAL A 188 -7.73 13.58 12.65
C VAL A 188 -8.04 14.80 13.51
N ALA A 189 -8.91 14.65 14.50
CA ALA A 189 -9.28 15.73 15.39
C ALA A 189 -8.05 16.30 16.10
N GLY A 190 -7.89 17.63 16.06
CA GLY A 190 -6.75 18.31 16.67
C GLY A 190 -5.43 18.20 15.90
N TYR A 191 -5.39 17.52 14.75
CA TYR A 191 -4.20 17.46 13.90
C TYR A 191 -4.26 18.52 12.80
N THR A 192 -3.18 19.31 12.68
CA THR A 192 -2.96 20.22 11.54
C THR A 192 -1.67 19.78 10.84
N PRO A 193 -1.72 19.42 9.55
CA PRO A 193 -0.51 19.10 8.79
C PRO A 193 0.48 20.26 8.80
N ASP A 194 1.77 19.96 8.71
CA ASP A 194 2.80 21.00 8.54
C ASP A 194 2.49 21.80 7.26
N PRO A 195 2.34 23.13 7.32
CA PRO A 195 1.98 23.96 6.16
C PRO A 195 3.00 23.91 5.03
N LYS A 196 4.22 23.41 5.27
CA LYS A 196 5.26 23.21 4.26
C LYS A 196 5.06 21.95 3.42
N ILE A 197 4.16 21.05 3.84
CA ILE A 197 3.89 19.77 3.16
C ILE A 197 2.60 19.88 2.34
N SER A 198 2.69 19.55 1.05
CA SER A 198 1.50 19.44 0.20
C SER A 198 0.85 18.07 0.35
N CYS A 199 -0.37 18.07 0.90
CA CYS A 199 -1.21 16.88 1.05
C CYS A 199 -2.22 16.67 -0.09
N GLN A 200 -2.03 17.39 -1.20
CA GLN A 200 -2.79 17.16 -2.43
C GLN A 200 -2.24 15.96 -3.22
#